data_AF-A0A3D5UNC6-F1
#
_entry.id   AF-A0A3D5UNC6-F1
#
_cell.length_a   1.000
_cell.length_b   1.000
_cell.length_c   1.000
_cell.angle_alpha   90.00
_cell.angle_beta   90.00
_cell.angle_gamma   90.00
#
_symmetry.space_group_name_H-M   'P 1'
#
loop_
_entity.id
_entity.type
_entity.pdbx_description
1 polymer ?
#
loop_
_entity_poly.entity_id
_entity_poly.type
_entity_poly.pdbx_seq_one_letter_code
_entity_poly.pdbx_strand_id
1 'polypeptide(L)'
;AKKVIISAPAKGDLKTVVYNVNHEVLDGSETVVSGASCTTNCLAPVAKVLNDKFGLKSGLMTTIHAYTNDQSTLDGPHKDPRRGRAAAANIV
;
A
#
# COMPACT_ATOMS: atom_id res chain seq x y z
N ALA A 1 23.57 -0.30 8.57
CA ALA A 1 23.25 -0.29 7.12
C ALA A 1 23.30 1.14 6.60
N LYS A 2 23.56 1.38 5.30
CA LYS A 2 23.70 2.74 4.72
C LYS A 2 22.36 3.34 4.26
N LYS A 3 21.40 2.50 3.86
CA LYS A 3 20.07 2.88 3.41
C LYS A 3 19.04 1.85 3.85
N VAL A 4 17.77 2.25 3.95
CA VAL A 4 16.65 1.41 4.38
C VAL A 4 15.46 1.57 3.42
N ILE A 5 14.83 0.46 3.06
CA ILE A 5 13.55 0.43 2.35
C ILE A 5 12.50 -0.18 3.29
N ILE A 6 11.44 0.58 3.57
CA ILE A 6 10.31 0.12 4.38
C ILE A 6 9.32 -0.60 3.47
N SER A 7 8.97 -1.85 3.77
CA SER A 7 8.03 -2.69 3.00
C SER A 7 6.55 -2.40 3.29
N ALA A 8 6.26 -1.20 3.78
CA ALA A 8 4.94 -0.72 4.15
C ALA A 8 4.88 0.80 3.96
N PRO A 9 3.67 1.40 3.91
CA PRO A 9 3.53 2.85 4.00
C PRO A 9 4.24 3.40 5.22
N ALA A 10 5.15 4.35 5.02
CA ALA A 10 5.87 4.98 6.11
C ALA A 10 5.12 6.22 6.63
N LYS A 11 5.40 6.59 7.88
CA LYS A 11 4.93 7.85 8.46
C LYS A 11 6.03 8.91 8.35
N GLY A 12 5.63 10.18 8.23
CA GLY A 12 6.55 11.31 8.12
C GLY A 12 6.92 11.63 6.67
N ASP A 13 7.89 12.51 6.50
CA ASP A 13 8.33 13.02 5.21
C ASP A 13 9.41 12.11 4.61
N LEU A 14 8.96 11.02 4.00
CA LEU A 14 9.82 10.01 3.36
C LEU A 14 9.36 9.80 1.92
N LYS A 15 10.30 9.73 0.98
CA LYS A 15 9.97 9.39 -0.42
C LYS A 15 9.32 8.01 -0.46
N THR A 16 8.12 7.95 -1.05
CA THR A 16 7.37 6.71 -1.29
C THR A 16 7.43 6.37 -2.77
N VAL A 17 7.90 5.17 -3.08
CA VAL A 17 8.28 4.77 -4.43
C VAL A 17 7.52 3.53 -4.87
N VAL A 18 6.92 3.61 -6.06
CA VAL A 18 6.46 2.48 -6.86
C VAL A 18 7.37 2.38 -8.08
N TYR A 19 8.05 1.24 -8.23
CA TYR A 19 9.00 1.02 -9.30
C TYR A 19 8.34 1.14 -10.68
N ASN A 20 9.03 1.76 -11.65
CA ASN A 20 8.52 2.12 -12.98
C ASN A 20 7.32 3.10 -13.01
N VAL A 21 6.89 3.64 -11.87
CA VAL A 21 5.86 4.70 -11.82
C VAL A 21 6.48 6.05 -11.44
N ASN A 22 7.29 6.07 -10.38
CA ASN A 22 7.93 7.29 -9.87
C ASN A 22 9.33 7.05 -9.25
N HIS A 23 9.99 5.93 -9.51
CA HIS A 23 11.28 5.59 -8.89
C HIS A 23 12.44 6.54 -9.23
N GLU A 24 12.32 7.28 -10.32
CA GLU A 24 13.26 8.29 -10.77
C GLU A 24 13.36 9.51 -9.83
N VAL A 25 12.42 9.66 -8.88
CA VAL A 25 12.50 10.70 -7.84
C VAL A 25 13.63 10.45 -6.83
N LEU A 26 14.21 9.24 -6.83
CA LEU A 26 15.34 8.88 -5.99
C LEU A 26 16.61 9.52 -6.55
N ASP A 27 17.18 10.47 -5.79
CA ASP A 27 18.41 11.18 -6.15
C ASP A 27 19.65 10.60 -5.43
N GLY A 28 19.43 9.65 -4.52
CA GLY A 28 20.48 8.95 -3.80
C GLY A 28 20.85 9.61 -2.47
N SER A 29 20.32 10.79 -2.14
CA SER A 29 20.48 11.43 -0.83
C SER A 29 19.65 10.76 0.27
N GLU A 30 18.64 9.96 -0.10
CA GLU A 30 17.73 9.33 0.84
C GLU A 30 18.43 8.23 1.63
N THR A 31 18.25 8.28 2.94
CA THR A 31 18.69 7.22 3.86
C THR A 31 17.57 6.23 4.15
N VAL A 32 16.31 6.65 4.08
CA VAL A 32 15.13 5.83 4.29
C VAL A 32 14.07 6.17 3.25
N VAL A 33 13.48 5.15 2.64
CA VAL A 33 12.37 5.29 1.67
C VAL A 33 11.27 4.26 1.96
N SER A 34 10.05 4.54 1.51
CA SER A 34 8.94 3.57 1.57
C SER A 34 8.74 2.92 0.20
N GLY A 35 8.61 1.59 0.17
CA GLY A 35 8.17 0.82 -0.99
C GLY A 35 6.65 0.79 -1.17
N ALA A 36 5.93 1.70 -0.48
CA ALA A 36 4.47 1.76 -0.44
C ALA A 36 3.83 0.48 0.13
N SER A 37 2.57 0.21 -0.23
CA SER A 37 1.85 -1.04 0.09
C SER A 37 1.67 -1.93 -1.15
N CYS A 38 1.26 -3.18 -0.96
CA CYS A 38 0.87 -4.07 -2.06
C CYS A 38 -0.21 -3.45 -2.96
N THR A 39 -1.27 -2.89 -2.37
CA THR A 39 -2.37 -2.26 -3.10
C THR A 39 -1.91 -0.99 -3.83
N THR A 40 -1.01 -0.20 -3.25
CA THR A 40 -0.45 0.98 -3.92
C THR A 40 0.36 0.58 -5.15
N ASN A 41 1.21 -0.45 -5.05
CA ASN A 41 1.98 -0.96 -6.19
C ASN A 41 1.06 -1.49 -7.31
N CYS A 42 -0.10 -2.07 -6.98
CA CYS A 42 -1.10 -2.50 -7.96
C CYS A 42 -1.83 -1.32 -8.62
N LEU A 43 -2.32 -0.35 -7.83
CA LEU A 43 -3.15 0.74 -8.34
C LEU A 43 -2.35 1.81 -9.09
N ALA A 44 -1.15 2.16 -8.61
CA ALA A 44 -0.38 3.29 -9.11
C ALA A 44 -0.14 3.27 -10.64
N PRO A 45 0.26 2.16 -11.29
CA PRO A 45 0.42 2.14 -12.75
C PRO A 45 -0.92 2.34 -13.49
N VAL A 46 -2.01 1.76 -13.01
CA VAL A 46 -3.34 1.93 -13.61
C VAL A 46 -3.78 3.40 -13.52
N ALA A 47 -3.67 3.99 -12.33
CA ALA A 47 -4.02 5.38 -12.09
C ALA A 47 -3.14 6.33 -12.92
N LYS A 48 -1.83 6.07 -13.02
CA LYS A 48 -0.90 6.87 -13.82
C LYS A 48 -1.27 6.86 -15.29
N VAL A 49 -1.50 5.70 -15.89
CA VAL A 49 -1.88 5.60 -17.31
C VAL A 49 -3.18 6.33 -17.59
N LEU A 50 -4.20 6.14 -16.74
CA LEU A 50 -5.48 6.83 -16.90
C LEU A 50 -5.34 8.34 -16.76
N ASN A 51 -4.57 8.80 -15.78
CA ASN A 51 -4.37 10.22 -15.55
C ASN A 51 -3.57 10.88 -16.68
N ASP A 52 -2.46 10.28 -17.10
CA ASP A 52 -1.58 10.84 -18.13
C ASP A 52 -2.26 10.90 -19.50
N LYS A 53 -3.19 9.98 -19.79
CA LYS A 53 -3.89 9.92 -21.07
C LYS A 53 -5.22 10.66 -21.09
N PHE A 54 -5.95 10.68 -19.98
CA PHE A 54 -7.34 11.13 -19.95
C PHE A 54 -7.63 12.20 -18.90
N GLY A 55 -6.74 12.40 -17.93
CA GLY A 55 -6.92 13.32 -16.80
C GLY A 55 -7.99 12.83 -15.83
N LEU A 56 -7.58 12.26 -14.69
CA LEU A 56 -8.52 11.84 -13.66
C LEU A 56 -9.01 13.06 -12.87
N LYS A 57 -10.33 13.21 -12.74
CA LYS A 57 -10.94 14.25 -11.87
C LYS A 57 -11.23 13.73 -10.46
N SER A 58 -11.74 12.51 -10.37
CA SER A 58 -12.05 11.81 -9.12
C SER A 58 -12.16 10.31 -9.38
N GLY A 59 -12.11 9.49 -8.33
CA GLY A 59 -12.25 8.04 -8.43
C GLY A 59 -12.47 7.40 -7.06
N LEU A 60 -13.12 6.24 -7.08
CA LEU A 60 -13.25 5.34 -5.94
C LEU A 60 -12.66 4.00 -6.35
N MET A 61 -11.97 3.35 -5.43
CA MET A 61 -11.38 2.03 -5.65
C MET A 61 -11.76 1.11 -4.50
N THR A 62 -12.11 -0.13 -4.83
CA THR A 62 -12.28 -1.22 -3.89
C THR A 62 -11.35 -2.34 -4.31
N THR A 63 -10.55 -2.83 -3.36
CA THR A 63 -9.75 -4.04 -3.55
C THR A 63 -10.47 -5.20 -2.90
N ILE A 64 -10.68 -6.29 -3.65
CA ILE A 64 -11.04 -7.58 -3.08
C ILE A 64 -9.72 -8.25 -2.74
N HIS A 65 -9.36 -8.21 -1.46
CA HIS A 65 -8.03 -8.55 -1.00
C HIS A 65 -8.06 -9.89 -0.24
N ALA A 66 -7.02 -10.71 -0.41
CA ALA A 66 -6.83 -11.89 0.43
C ALA A 66 -6.66 -11.47 1.90
N TYR A 67 -7.08 -12.31 2.85
CA TYR A 67 -6.80 -12.03 4.25
C TYR A 67 -5.29 -12.01 4.52
N THR A 68 -4.88 -11.29 5.56
CA THR A 68 -3.45 -11.12 5.91
C THR A 68 -3.18 -11.52 7.36
N ASN A 69 -1.91 -11.55 7.76
CA ASN A 69 -1.49 -11.90 9.12
C ASN A 69 -1.97 -10.92 10.21
N ASP A 70 -2.47 -9.74 9.83
CA ASP A 70 -3.04 -8.77 10.79
C ASP A 70 -4.49 -9.12 11.17
N GLN A 71 -5.13 -10.05 10.45
CA GLN A 71 -6.47 -10.54 10.80
C GLN A 71 -6.39 -11.82 11.64
N SER A 72 -7.39 -12.05 12.48
CA SER A 72 -7.43 -13.21 13.37
C SER A 72 -7.87 -14.49 12.65
N THR A 73 -7.17 -15.60 12.89
CA THR A 73 -7.57 -16.92 12.34
C THR A 73 -8.92 -17.39 12.88
N LEU A 74 -9.18 -17.11 14.16
CA LEU A 74 -10.45 -17.33 14.86
C LEU A 74 -10.88 -16.02 15.53
N ASP A 75 -12.16 -15.88 15.86
CA ASP A 75 -12.67 -14.68 16.53
C ASP A 75 -11.87 -14.38 17.82
N GLY A 76 -11.37 -13.15 17.95
CA GLY A 76 -10.53 -12.76 19.08
C GLY A 76 -10.34 -11.24 19.23
N PRO A 77 -9.74 -10.79 20.34
CA PRO A 77 -9.51 -9.37 20.60
C PRO A 77 -8.62 -8.74 19.53
N HIS A 78 -9.10 -7.67 18.91
CA HIS A 78 -8.34 -6.85 17.97
C HIS A 78 -8.82 -5.40 18.08
N LYS A 79 -7.91 -4.43 17.83
CA LYS A 79 -8.27 -3.00 17.93
C LYS A 79 -9.34 -2.60 16.88
N ASP A 80 -9.25 -3.17 15.70
CA ASP A 80 -10.30 -3.13 14.68
C ASP A 80 -11.23 -4.34 14.88
N PRO A 81 -12.51 -4.13 15.26
CA PRO A 81 -13.44 -5.22 15.57
C PRO A 81 -13.80 -6.09 14.37
N ARG A 82 -13.63 -5.61 13.13
CA ARG A 82 -13.85 -6.43 11.93
C ARG A 82 -12.67 -7.35 11.65
N ARG A 83 -11.43 -6.87 11.83
CA ARG A 83 -10.22 -7.70 11.68
C ARG A 83 -10.07 -8.77 12.77
N GLY A 84 -10.70 -8.57 13.92
CA GLY A 84 -10.76 -9.56 14.99
C GLY A 84 -11.64 -10.78 14.67
N ARG A 85 -12.35 -10.80 13.54
CA ARG A 85 -13.18 -11.92 13.11
C ARG A 85 -12.37 -12.96 12.35
N ALA A 86 -12.81 -14.22 12.38
CA ALA A 86 -12.19 -15.35 11.69
C ALA A 86 -12.01 -15.07 10.19
N ALA A 87 -10.77 -14.79 9.79
CA ALA A 87 -10.43 -14.16 8.51
C ALA A 87 -10.76 -15.05 7.29
N ALA A 88 -10.63 -16.37 7.43
CA ALA A 88 -10.89 -17.32 6.36
C ALA A 88 -12.38 -17.67 6.19
N ALA A 89 -13.26 -17.11 7.03
CA ALA A 89 -14.68 -17.45 7.07
C ALA A 89 -15.62 -16.23 6.96
N ASN A 90 -15.07 -15.03 6.69
CA ASN A 90 -15.86 -13.79 6.63
C ASN A 90 -15.40 -12.89 5.47
N ILE A 91 -16.32 -12.09 4.94
CA ILE A 91 -15.99 -10.91 4.14
C ILE A 91 -15.73 -9.77 5.12
N VAL A 92 -14.49 -9.27 5.13
CA VAL A 92 -14.00 -8.25 6.07
C VAL A 92 -13.41 -7.08 5.31
#